data_AF-A0A1W9S974-F1
#
_entry.id   AF-A0A1W9S974-F1
#
_cell.length_a   1.000
_cell.length_b   1.000
_cell.length_c   1.000
_cell.angle_alpha   90.00
_cell.angle_beta   90.00
_cell.angle_gamma   90.00
#
_symmetry.space_group_name_H-M   'P 1'
#
loop_
_entity.id
_entity.type
_entity.pdbx_description
1 polymer ?
#
loop_
_entity_poly.entity_id
_entity_poly.type
_entity_poly.pdbx_seq_one_letter_code
_entity_poly.pdbx_strand_id
1 'polypeptide(L)'
;MELEQMIIKRPKNRYQKGIKHYIKDVEYVSCPYCGKKMQFLHWGHLQKLHRKTIKDVRDEFPDIPTMTKKESEKRGKIRRKCNNKILTTCEKRYGGVGFASKKLDIKTRGVIKERYGNKNIMKTDHGKKFFEGELNPLKDSQIRKTHRKKLKQYYKNNPHHTKGKTYEEILGPEKAKKRRKEQVKNGQKGWLIAPKISTPQLKLFKMVKEKYPTAVLEYPILDYCLDIAVPELKLCFEYDGSYWHNPEKDKRRDEVLKKMGWKVIRYIDYLPSTV
;
A
#
# COMPACT_ATOMS: atom_id res chain seq x y z
N MET A 1 33.37 -30.86 -31.50
CA MET A 1 33.26 -29.40 -31.68
C MET A 1 31.77 -29.09 -31.78
N GLU A 2 31.14 -28.85 -30.65
CA GLU A 2 30.66 -27.53 -30.20
C GLU A 2 29.12 -27.50 -30.26
N LEU A 3 28.52 -28.16 -29.26
CA LEU A 3 27.15 -27.88 -28.84
C LEU A 3 27.18 -26.53 -28.10
N GLU A 4 27.04 -25.44 -28.86
CA GLU A 4 26.84 -24.11 -28.29
C GLU A 4 25.56 -24.10 -27.46
N GLN A 5 25.76 -23.95 -26.15
CA GLN A 5 24.71 -23.91 -25.16
C GLN A 5 23.79 -22.71 -25.43
N MET A 6 22.52 -23.00 -25.71
CA MET A 6 21.42 -22.06 -25.55
C MET A 6 21.38 -21.56 -24.10
N ILE A 7 22.10 -20.46 -23.84
CA ILE A 7 21.96 -19.71 -22.60
C ILE A 7 20.58 -19.07 -22.63
N ILE A 8 19.61 -19.74 -22.01
CA ILE A 8 18.31 -19.18 -21.66
C ILE A 8 18.59 -17.93 -20.82
N LYS A 9 18.49 -16.75 -21.45
CA LYS A 9 18.62 -15.45 -20.78
C LYS A 9 17.49 -15.35 -19.75
N ARG A 10 17.82 -15.63 -18.48
CA ARG A 10 16.91 -15.37 -17.35
C ARG A 10 16.39 -13.92 -17.46
N PRO A 11 15.07 -13.68 -17.42
CA PRO A 11 14.53 -12.33 -17.45
C PRO A 11 15.12 -11.54 -16.28
N LYS A 12 15.71 -10.37 -16.60
CA LYS A 12 16.36 -9.51 -15.61
C LYS A 12 15.33 -9.14 -14.54
N ASN A 13 15.64 -9.56 -13.32
CA ASN A 13 14.91 -9.34 -12.09
C ASN A 13 14.32 -7.91 -12.00
N ARG A 14 13.00 -7.80 -11.73
CA ARG A 14 12.20 -6.56 -11.59
C ARG A 14 12.50 -5.77 -10.31
N TYR A 15 13.74 -5.79 -9.81
CA TYR A 15 14.16 -4.85 -8.80
C TYR A 15 14.45 -3.52 -9.49
N GLN A 16 13.79 -2.45 -9.09
CA GLN A 16 14.07 -1.08 -9.54
C GLN A 16 15.59 -0.89 -9.59
N LYS A 17 16.18 -0.89 -10.80
CA LYS A 17 17.57 -0.50 -10.98
C LYS A 17 17.68 0.89 -10.36
N GLY A 18 18.44 1.03 -9.28
CA GLY A 18 18.67 2.33 -8.66
C GLY A 18 19.00 3.34 -9.76
N ILE A 19 18.26 4.46 -9.77
CA ILE A 19 18.38 5.46 -10.83
C ILE A 19 19.86 5.85 -10.92
N LYS A 20 20.48 5.60 -12.08
CA LYS A 20 21.89 5.92 -12.28
C LYS A 20 22.05 7.43 -12.33
N HIS A 21 22.90 7.97 -11.48
CA HIS A 21 23.30 9.37 -11.56
C HIS A 21 24.22 9.57 -12.78
N TYR A 22 24.03 10.68 -13.48
CA TYR A 22 25.06 11.21 -14.37
C TYR A 22 26.10 11.94 -13.52
N ILE A 23 27.36 11.48 -13.56
CA ILE A 23 28.44 11.93 -12.70
C ILE A 23 29.48 12.65 -13.56
N LYS A 24 29.86 13.87 -13.17
CA LYS A 24 31.00 14.60 -13.76
C LYS A 24 31.95 15.07 -12.68
N ASP A 25 33.20 15.31 -13.09
CA ASP A 25 34.22 15.94 -12.25
C ASP A 25 34.03 17.45 -12.24
N VAL A 26 33.07 17.91 -11.45
CA VAL A 26 32.73 19.33 -11.27
C VAL A 26 32.62 19.63 -9.78
N GLU A 27 32.92 20.86 -9.40
CA GLU A 27 32.88 21.27 -7.98
C GLU A 27 31.45 21.29 -7.45
N TYR A 28 30.49 21.74 -8.25
CA TYR A 28 29.07 21.77 -7.92
C TYR A 28 28.21 21.38 -9.12
N VAL A 29 27.08 20.77 -8.80
CA VAL A 29 25.94 20.55 -9.70
C VAL A 29 24.93 21.67 -9.46
N SER A 30 24.50 22.34 -10.53
CA SER A 30 23.41 23.30 -10.49
C SER A 30 22.08 22.62 -10.81
N CYS A 31 21.05 22.88 -10.00
CA CYS A 31 19.71 22.42 -10.31
C CYS A 31 19.16 23.17 -11.55
N PRO A 32 18.71 22.48 -12.62
CA PRO A 32 18.22 23.15 -13.83
C PRO A 32 16.99 24.04 -13.59
N TYR A 33 16.16 23.70 -12.59
CA TYR A 33 14.91 24.39 -12.35
C TYR A 33 15.05 25.65 -11.48
N CYS A 34 16.11 25.76 -10.67
CA CYS A 34 16.26 26.90 -9.74
C CYS A 34 17.69 27.40 -9.56
N GLY A 35 18.65 26.90 -10.33
CA GLY A 35 20.06 27.33 -10.28
C GLY A 35 20.81 26.99 -9.00
N LYS A 36 20.16 26.40 -7.98
CA LYS A 36 20.80 26.12 -6.69
C LYS A 36 21.96 25.14 -6.87
N LYS A 37 23.14 25.54 -6.37
CA LYS A 37 24.36 24.72 -6.38
C LYS A 37 24.35 23.69 -5.25
N MET A 38 24.72 22.46 -5.55
CA MET A 38 24.82 21.35 -4.60
C MET A 38 25.80 20.28 -5.08
N GLN A 39 26.22 19.37 -4.20
CA GLN A 39 27.13 18.28 -4.58
C GLN A 39 26.42 17.12 -5.32
N PHE A 40 25.10 17.03 -5.19
CA PHE A 40 24.26 16.12 -5.96
C PHE A 40 22.80 16.56 -5.88
N LEU A 41 22.01 16.26 -6.91
CA LEU A 41 20.58 16.54 -6.91
C LEU A 41 19.86 15.60 -5.94
N HIS A 42 19.54 16.12 -4.77
CA HIS A 42 18.85 15.37 -3.73
C HIS A 42 17.39 15.14 -4.10
N TRP A 43 16.88 13.92 -3.89
CA TRP A 43 15.46 13.59 -4.11
C TRP A 43 14.54 14.56 -3.38
N GLY A 44 14.84 14.90 -2.12
CA GLY A 44 14.03 15.84 -1.35
C GLY A 44 14.05 17.27 -1.88
N HIS A 45 15.10 17.68 -2.59
CA HIS A 45 15.12 18.98 -3.27
C HIS A 45 14.18 18.96 -4.48
N LEU A 46 14.37 17.98 -5.38
CA LEU A 46 13.58 17.85 -6.60
C LEU A 46 12.09 17.59 -6.31
N GLN A 47 11.78 16.68 -5.41
CA GLN A 47 10.39 16.30 -5.11
C GLN A 47 9.63 17.42 -4.39
N LYS A 48 10.27 18.12 -3.44
CA LYS A 48 9.57 19.12 -2.61
C LYS A 48 9.45 20.47 -3.29
N LEU A 49 10.46 20.90 -4.05
CA LEU A 49 10.48 22.21 -4.69
C LEU A 49 9.95 22.16 -6.12
N HIS A 50 10.25 21.09 -6.86
CA HIS A 50 9.95 21.01 -8.29
C HIS A 50 8.92 19.94 -8.64
N ARG A 51 8.56 19.06 -7.69
CA ARG A 51 7.75 17.86 -7.93
C ARG A 51 8.31 16.96 -9.05
N LYS A 52 9.64 16.94 -9.17
CA LYS A 52 10.39 16.17 -10.17
C LYS A 52 11.22 15.09 -9.52
N THR A 53 11.62 14.11 -10.32
CA THR A 53 12.56 13.05 -9.97
C THR A 53 13.91 13.24 -10.67
N ILE A 54 14.92 12.47 -10.24
CA ILE A 54 16.23 12.45 -10.94
C ILE A 54 16.06 11.92 -12.36
N LYS A 55 15.08 11.03 -12.61
CA LYS A 55 14.79 10.54 -13.95
C LYS A 55 14.32 11.69 -14.83
N ASP A 56 13.36 12.48 -14.36
CA ASP A 56 12.82 13.63 -15.09
C ASP A 56 13.93 14.64 -15.44
N VAL A 57 14.84 14.90 -14.50
CA VAL A 57 16.02 15.76 -14.78
C VAL A 57 16.88 15.18 -15.92
N ARG A 58 17.10 13.87 -15.95
CA ARG A 58 17.91 13.25 -17.00
C ARG A 58 17.20 13.21 -18.34
N ASP A 59 15.88 13.11 -18.33
CA ASP A 59 15.06 13.07 -19.53
C ASP A 59 14.91 14.48 -20.13
N GLU A 60 14.73 15.51 -19.29
CA GLU A 60 14.58 16.92 -19.70
C GLU A 60 15.93 17.63 -19.93
N PHE A 61 16.97 17.25 -19.18
CA PHE A 61 18.30 17.87 -19.21
C PHE A 61 19.41 16.81 -19.19
N PRO A 62 19.61 16.07 -20.29
CA PRO A 62 20.53 14.93 -20.32
C PRO A 62 22.00 15.32 -20.07
N ASP A 63 22.40 16.54 -20.43
CA ASP A 63 23.79 17.00 -20.34
C ASP A 63 24.18 17.56 -18.96
N ILE A 64 23.19 17.74 -18.08
CA ILE A 64 23.41 18.31 -16.75
C ILE A 64 23.83 17.20 -15.79
N PRO A 65 25.03 17.29 -15.16
CA PRO A 65 25.45 16.32 -14.17
C PRO A 65 24.48 16.33 -13.00
N THR A 66 24.14 15.16 -12.49
CA THR A 66 23.22 15.01 -11.34
C THR A 66 23.96 14.78 -10.02
N MET A 67 25.28 14.55 -10.08
CA MET A 67 26.16 14.32 -8.94
C MET A 67 27.61 14.65 -9.29
N THR A 68 28.35 15.22 -8.33
CA THR A 68 29.81 15.42 -8.47
C THR A 68 30.56 14.12 -8.26
N LYS A 69 31.71 13.96 -8.92
CA LYS A 69 32.61 12.80 -8.74
C LYS A 69 33.05 12.66 -7.28
N LYS A 70 33.40 13.80 -6.64
CA LYS A 70 33.75 13.87 -5.21
C LYS A 70 32.69 13.26 -4.28
N GLU A 71 31.41 13.61 -4.48
CA GLU A 71 30.32 13.08 -3.66
C GLU A 71 30.04 11.61 -3.95
N SER A 72 30.12 11.19 -5.22
CA SER A 72 30.01 9.78 -5.61
C SER A 72 31.06 8.91 -4.91
N GLU A 73 32.32 9.36 -4.91
CA GLU A 73 33.42 8.66 -4.24
C GLU A 73 33.25 8.61 -2.73
N LYS A 74 32.85 9.73 -2.10
CA LYS A 74 32.55 9.79 -0.67
C LYS A 74 31.48 8.78 -0.28
N ARG A 75 30.35 8.74 -1.00
CA ARG A 75 29.27 7.76 -0.80
C ARG A 75 29.76 6.34 -1.03
N GLY A 76 30.58 6.12 -2.05
CA GLY A 76 31.22 4.84 -2.33
C GLY A 76 32.09 4.35 -1.18
N LYS A 77 32.91 5.23 -0.58
CA LYS A 77 33.74 4.92 0.60
C LYS A 77 32.87 4.53 1.81
N ILE A 78 31.83 5.30 2.11
CA ILE A 78 30.90 5.00 3.23
C ILE A 78 30.22 3.64 3.03
N ARG A 79 29.70 3.37 1.82
CA ARG A 79 29.08 2.09 1.47
C ARG A 79 30.06 0.93 1.65
N ARG A 80 31.29 1.05 1.14
CA ARG A 80 32.34 0.02 1.30
C ARG A 80 32.65 -0.22 2.78
N LYS A 81 32.80 0.84 3.57
CA LYS A 81 33.03 0.73 5.02
C LYS A 81 31.90 -0.02 5.73
N CYS A 82 30.64 0.32 5.42
CA CYS A 82 29.46 -0.35 5.99
C CYS A 82 29.42 -1.83 5.59
N ASN A 83 29.61 -2.14 4.30
CA ASN A 83 29.64 -3.51 3.81
C ASN A 83 30.76 -4.31 4.48
N ASN A 84 31.97 -3.77 4.59
CA ASN A 84 33.08 -4.44 5.26
C ASN A 84 32.76 -4.72 6.73
N LYS A 85 32.11 -3.79 7.43
CA LYS A 85 31.65 -4.01 8.82
C LYS A 85 30.64 -5.15 8.91
N ILE A 86 29.70 -5.25 7.96
CA ILE A 86 28.73 -6.35 7.90
C ILE A 86 29.46 -7.67 7.65
N LEU A 87 30.31 -7.74 6.62
CA LEU A 87 31.06 -8.94 6.26
C LEU A 87 31.92 -9.44 7.42
N THR A 88 32.72 -8.56 8.03
CA THR A 88 33.56 -8.89 9.19
C THR A 88 32.76 -9.38 10.38
N THR A 89 31.60 -8.76 10.67
CA THR A 89 30.73 -9.20 11.76
C THR A 89 30.15 -10.58 11.48
N CYS A 90 29.69 -10.82 10.25
CA CYS A 90 29.17 -12.11 9.82
C CYS A 90 30.24 -13.20 9.83
N GLU A 91 31.45 -12.89 9.38
CA GLU A 91 32.59 -13.81 9.42
C GLU A 91 32.93 -14.20 10.86
N LYS A 92 33.11 -13.22 11.75
CA LYS A 92 33.45 -13.48 13.15
C LYS A 92 32.39 -14.29 13.89
N ARG A 93 31.10 -13.96 13.71
CA ARG A 93 30.01 -14.61 14.45
C ARG A 93 29.59 -15.94 13.85
N TYR A 94 29.59 -16.01 12.53
CA TYR A 94 28.92 -17.07 11.81
C TYR A 94 29.82 -17.81 10.83
N GLY A 95 31.08 -17.40 10.61
CA GLY A 95 31.98 -18.00 9.61
C GLY A 95 31.54 -17.77 8.18
N GLY A 96 30.85 -16.65 7.92
CA GLY A 96 30.39 -16.23 6.61
C GLY A 96 29.02 -15.54 6.63
N VAL A 97 28.54 -15.13 5.45
CA VAL A 97 27.30 -14.37 5.29
C VAL A 97 26.13 -15.28 4.94
N GLY A 98 25.13 -15.35 5.82
CA GLY A 98 23.92 -16.15 5.59
C GLY A 98 24.24 -17.61 5.27
N PHE A 99 23.61 -18.16 4.22
CA PHE A 99 23.88 -19.53 3.75
C PHE A 99 25.21 -19.72 3.01
N ALA A 100 25.99 -18.66 2.78
CA ALA A 100 27.36 -18.81 2.30
C ALA A 100 28.32 -19.28 3.41
N SER A 101 27.95 -19.11 4.68
CA SER A 101 28.64 -19.76 5.79
C SER A 101 28.34 -21.26 5.82
N LYS A 102 29.37 -22.09 5.65
CA LYS A 102 29.26 -23.55 5.82
C LYS A 102 28.79 -23.92 7.22
N LYS A 103 29.24 -23.18 8.25
CA LYS A 103 28.86 -23.39 9.65
C LYS A 103 27.35 -23.19 9.86
N LEU A 104 26.78 -22.11 9.31
CA LEU A 104 25.35 -21.86 9.36
C LEU A 104 24.57 -22.86 8.51
N ASP A 105 25.03 -23.16 7.29
CA ASP A 105 24.33 -24.10 6.40
C ASP A 105 24.21 -25.50 7.02
N ILE A 106 25.32 -26.04 7.56
CA ILE A 106 25.32 -27.35 8.25
C ILE A 106 24.39 -27.32 9.45
N LYS A 107 24.49 -26.29 10.31
CA LYS A 107 23.64 -26.15 11.50
C LYS A 107 22.16 -26.08 11.12
N THR A 108 21.81 -25.21 10.17
CA THR A 108 20.42 -25.00 9.75
C THR A 108 19.85 -26.28 9.13
N ARG A 109 20.57 -26.92 8.19
CA ARG A 109 20.10 -28.19 7.59
C ARG A 109 20.02 -29.33 8.60
N GLY A 110 20.93 -29.37 9.57
CA GLY A 110 20.90 -30.33 10.67
C GLY A 110 19.63 -30.20 11.50
N VAL A 111 19.34 -28.98 11.97
CA VAL A 111 18.12 -28.69 12.74
C VAL A 111 16.84 -28.98 11.95
N ILE A 112 16.80 -28.63 10.65
CA ILE A 112 15.63 -28.94 9.82
C ILE A 112 15.46 -30.46 9.66
N LYS A 113 16.55 -31.20 9.41
CA LYS A 113 16.51 -32.66 9.29
C LYS A 113 16.06 -33.32 10.60
N GLU A 114 16.59 -32.87 11.73
CA GLU A 114 16.23 -33.37 13.06
C GLU A 114 14.74 -33.14 13.36
N ARG A 115 14.23 -31.92 13.12
CA ARG A 115 12.85 -31.56 13.47
C ARG A 115 11.81 -32.05 12.48
N TYR A 116 12.16 -32.16 11.20
CA TYR A 116 11.19 -32.33 10.11
C TYR A 116 11.57 -33.45 9.12
N GLY A 117 12.60 -34.24 9.41
CA GLY A 117 13.01 -35.40 8.63
C GLY A 117 13.73 -35.10 7.30
N ASN A 118 13.77 -33.84 6.85
CA ASN A 118 14.41 -33.44 5.59
C ASN A 118 15.36 -32.26 5.78
N LYS A 119 16.44 -32.18 5.01
CA LYS A 119 17.36 -31.03 5.04
C LYS A 119 16.77 -29.77 4.40
N ASN A 120 15.77 -29.93 3.52
CA ASN A 120 15.09 -28.83 2.85
C ASN A 120 13.68 -28.67 3.41
N ILE A 121 13.43 -27.57 4.12
CA ILE A 121 12.13 -27.26 4.74
C ILE A 121 10.99 -27.23 3.71
N MET A 122 11.23 -26.81 2.48
CA MET A 122 10.18 -26.74 1.44
C MET A 122 9.73 -28.12 0.98
N LYS A 123 10.55 -29.15 1.20
CA LYS A 123 10.22 -30.54 0.88
C LYS A 123 9.55 -31.28 2.04
N THR A 124 9.46 -30.67 3.21
CA THR A 124 8.78 -31.25 4.37
C THR A 124 7.28 -30.96 4.29
N ASP A 125 6.47 -31.83 4.87
CA ASP A 125 5.03 -31.61 5.02
C ASP A 125 4.76 -30.30 5.78
N HIS A 126 5.51 -30.04 6.84
CA HIS A 126 5.44 -28.80 7.62
C HIS A 126 5.65 -27.56 6.75
N GLY A 127 6.67 -27.55 5.88
CA GLY A 127 6.94 -26.42 5.00
C GLY A 127 5.80 -26.19 4.02
N LYS A 128 5.31 -27.24 3.35
CA LYS A 128 4.18 -27.14 2.42
C LYS A 128 2.95 -26.54 3.09
N LYS A 129 2.54 -27.11 4.23
CA LYS A 129 1.40 -26.64 5.03
C LYS A 129 1.56 -25.20 5.53
N PHE A 130 2.78 -24.78 5.89
CA PHE A 130 3.05 -23.39 6.29
C PHE A 130 2.84 -22.41 5.13
N PHE A 131 3.31 -22.75 3.91
CA PHE A 131 3.14 -21.86 2.75
C PHE A 131 1.72 -21.86 2.20
N GLU A 132 1.06 -23.02 2.17
CA GLU A 132 -0.34 -23.16 1.79
C GLU A 132 -1.25 -22.39 2.76
N GLY A 133 -0.88 -22.36 4.04
CA GLY A 133 -1.45 -21.44 5.02
C GLY A 133 -2.05 -22.10 6.25
N GLU A 134 -2.17 -23.43 6.24
CA GLU A 134 -2.69 -24.25 7.35
C GLU A 134 -1.87 -24.02 8.63
N LEU A 135 -0.54 -24.01 8.53
CA LEU A 135 0.36 -23.77 9.66
C LEU A 135 0.87 -22.33 9.71
N ASN A 136 0.34 -21.43 8.88
CA ASN A 136 0.79 -20.04 8.88
C ASN A 136 0.10 -19.28 10.02
N PRO A 137 0.82 -18.89 11.09
CA PRO A 137 0.22 -18.16 12.21
C PRO A 137 -0.29 -16.78 11.78
N LEU A 138 0.17 -16.26 10.64
CA LEU A 138 -0.35 -15.04 10.06
C LEU A 138 -1.70 -15.25 9.36
N LYS A 139 -2.15 -16.47 9.08
CA LYS A 139 -3.47 -16.77 8.49
C LYS A 139 -4.48 -17.30 9.53
N ASP A 140 -4.01 -17.87 10.64
CA ASP A 140 -4.84 -18.32 11.75
C ASP A 140 -5.60 -17.16 12.42
N SER A 141 -6.94 -17.20 12.35
CA SER A 141 -7.84 -16.18 12.90
C SER A 141 -7.73 -16.07 14.42
N GLN A 142 -7.54 -17.19 15.13
CA GLN A 142 -7.46 -17.22 16.58
C GLN A 142 -6.14 -16.63 17.05
N ILE A 143 -5.01 -17.01 16.44
CA ILE A 143 -3.70 -16.43 16.73
C ILE A 143 -3.72 -14.92 16.46
N ARG A 144 -4.32 -14.47 15.35
CA ARG A 144 -4.51 -13.04 15.06
C ARG A 144 -5.31 -12.33 16.15
N LYS A 145 -6.42 -12.91 16.63
CA LYS A 145 -7.23 -12.33 17.72
C LYS A 145 -6.41 -12.22 19.01
N THR A 146 -5.68 -13.26 19.39
CA THR A 146 -4.84 -13.27 20.59
C THR A 146 -3.70 -12.26 20.49
N HIS A 147 -3.03 -12.18 19.33
CA HIS A 147 -1.98 -11.20 19.05
C HIS A 147 -2.52 -9.76 19.09
N ARG A 148 -3.72 -9.53 18.52
CA ARG A 148 -4.40 -8.23 18.58
C ARG A 148 -4.74 -7.83 20.02
N LYS A 149 -5.19 -8.77 20.86
CA LYS A 149 -5.40 -8.53 22.30
C LYS A 149 -4.09 -8.15 23.00
N LYS A 150 -3.00 -8.89 22.75
CA LYS A 150 -1.67 -8.59 23.32
C LYS A 150 -1.17 -7.21 22.89
N LEU A 151 -1.25 -6.88 21.60
CA LEU A 151 -0.89 -5.54 21.10
C LEU A 151 -1.76 -4.44 21.71
N LYS A 152 -3.07 -4.66 21.83
CA LYS A 152 -3.98 -3.70 22.47
C LYS A 152 -3.57 -3.43 23.92
N GLN A 153 -3.24 -4.48 24.68
CA GLN A 153 -2.74 -4.35 26.04
C GLN A 153 -1.38 -3.64 26.08
N TYR A 154 -0.46 -3.98 25.18
CA TYR A 154 0.84 -3.32 25.08
C TYR A 154 0.71 -1.82 24.81
N TYR A 155 -0.11 -1.41 23.84
CA TYR A 155 -0.36 0.02 23.53
C TYR A 155 -1.20 0.75 24.57
N LYS A 156 -1.91 0.02 25.44
CA LYS A 156 -2.54 0.58 26.64
C LYS A 156 -1.46 0.93 27.67
N ASN A 157 -0.51 0.01 27.88
CA ASN A 157 0.57 0.17 28.86
C ASN A 157 1.71 1.08 28.34
N ASN A 158 1.88 1.19 27.03
CA ASN A 158 2.93 1.97 26.37
C ASN A 158 2.30 2.92 25.37
N PRO A 159 1.59 3.97 25.83
CA PRO A 159 1.01 4.96 24.94
C PRO A 159 2.12 5.67 24.18
N HIS A 160 1.91 5.89 22.88
CA HIS A 160 2.82 6.72 22.09
C HIS A 160 2.88 8.13 22.68
N HIS A 161 4.05 8.78 22.66
CA HIS A 161 4.26 10.13 23.23
C HIS A 161 3.42 11.24 22.56
N THR A 162 2.73 10.92 21.47
CA THR A 162 1.78 11.81 20.76
C THR A 162 0.32 11.39 20.91
N LYS A 163 0.02 10.34 21.66
CA LYS A 163 -1.35 9.86 21.85
C LYS A 163 -2.15 10.92 22.61
N GLY A 164 -3.28 11.33 22.04
CA GLY A 164 -4.14 12.38 22.62
C GLY A 164 -3.69 13.82 22.34
N LYS A 165 -2.52 14.02 21.71
CA LYS A 165 -2.05 15.36 21.33
C LYS A 165 -2.64 15.80 19.99
N THR A 166 -2.98 17.07 19.90
CA THR A 166 -3.39 17.79 18.70
C THR A 166 -2.23 17.96 17.72
N TYR A 167 -2.52 18.28 16.46
CA TYR A 167 -1.47 18.57 15.48
C TYR A 167 -0.66 19.81 15.87
N GLU A 168 -1.28 20.78 16.51
CA GLU A 168 -0.67 21.99 17.06
C GLU A 168 0.40 21.65 18.09
N GLU A 169 0.09 20.77 19.04
CA GLU A 169 1.03 20.34 20.08
C GLU A 169 2.18 19.48 19.52
N ILE A 170 1.93 18.72 18.44
CA ILE A 170 2.94 17.83 17.84
C ILE A 170 3.86 18.58 16.87
N LEU A 171 3.32 19.49 16.06
CA LEU A 171 4.01 20.07 14.91
C LEU A 171 4.22 21.59 15.01
N GLY A 172 3.52 22.25 15.93
CA GLY A 172 3.39 23.71 15.98
C GLY A 172 2.26 24.24 15.09
N PRO A 173 1.75 25.46 15.39
CA PRO A 173 0.51 26.00 14.81
C PRO A 173 0.55 26.14 13.28
N GLU A 174 1.66 26.63 12.72
CA GLU A 174 1.79 26.81 11.26
C GLU A 174 1.80 25.48 10.50
N LYS A 175 2.57 24.50 11.01
CA LYS A 175 2.67 23.19 10.37
C LYS A 175 1.37 22.39 10.52
N ALA A 176 0.67 22.54 11.65
CA ALA A 176 -0.66 21.97 11.86
C ALA A 176 -1.68 22.52 10.84
N LYS A 177 -1.69 23.84 10.64
CA LYS A 177 -2.55 24.50 9.64
C LYS A 177 -2.27 24.00 8.21
N LYS A 178 -1.00 23.87 7.84
CA LYS A 178 -0.61 23.30 6.54
C LYS A 178 -1.05 21.84 6.40
N ARG A 179 -0.85 21.03 7.44
CA ARG A 179 -1.22 19.60 7.45
C ARG A 179 -2.73 19.40 7.30
N ARG A 180 -3.55 20.22 7.95
CA ARG A 180 -5.01 20.20 7.77
C ARG A 180 -5.42 20.51 6.33
N LYS A 181 -4.84 21.56 5.73
CA LYS A 181 -5.09 21.88 4.31
C LYS A 181 -4.71 20.73 3.37
N GLU A 182 -3.58 20.07 3.63
CA GLU A 182 -3.15 18.89 2.88
C GLU A 182 -4.10 17.70 3.07
N GLN A 183 -4.60 17.46 4.28
CA GLN A 183 -5.57 16.40 4.55
C GLN A 183 -6.89 16.63 3.83
N VAL A 184 -7.42 17.85 3.82
CA VAL A 184 -8.62 18.20 3.04
C VAL A 184 -8.41 17.91 1.56
N LYS A 185 -7.30 18.40 0.99
CA LYS A 185 -6.96 18.19 -0.43
C LYS A 185 -6.77 16.71 -0.78
N ASN A 186 -6.12 15.95 0.09
CA ASN A 186 -5.89 14.53 -0.13
C ASN A 186 -7.16 13.70 0.11
N GLY A 187 -8.01 14.11 1.04
CA GLY A 187 -9.33 13.53 1.27
C GLY A 187 -10.23 13.72 0.06
N GLN A 188 -10.27 14.93 -0.51
CA GLN A 188 -10.97 15.21 -1.78
C GLN A 188 -10.44 14.34 -2.93
N LYS A 189 -9.11 14.22 -3.08
CA LYS A 189 -8.52 13.31 -4.07
C LYS A 189 -8.89 11.85 -3.82
N GLY A 190 -8.86 11.40 -2.57
CA GLY A 190 -9.25 10.05 -2.18
C GLY A 190 -10.71 9.78 -2.50
N TRP A 191 -11.61 10.73 -2.24
CA TRP A 191 -13.02 10.66 -2.59
C TRP A 191 -13.25 10.61 -4.10
N LEU A 192 -12.50 11.38 -4.89
CA LEU A 192 -12.58 11.34 -6.35
C LEU A 192 -12.11 10.00 -6.95
N ILE A 193 -11.18 9.31 -6.30
CA ILE A 193 -10.59 8.04 -6.77
C ILE A 193 -11.36 6.84 -6.22
N ALA A 194 -12.05 6.99 -5.09
CA ALA A 194 -12.87 5.93 -4.53
C ALA A 194 -14.02 5.60 -5.50
N PRO A 195 -14.32 4.31 -5.73
CA PRO A 195 -15.53 3.94 -6.44
C PRO A 195 -16.72 4.51 -5.66
N LYS A 196 -17.44 5.44 -6.30
CA LYS A 196 -18.61 6.11 -5.70
C LYS A 196 -19.73 5.12 -5.36
N ILE A 197 -19.80 4.05 -6.16
CA ILE A 197 -20.84 3.03 -6.12
C ILE A 197 -20.25 1.72 -5.61
N SER A 198 -20.90 1.09 -4.64
CA SER A 198 -20.43 -0.16 -4.05
C SER A 198 -20.56 -1.33 -5.04
N THR A 199 -19.66 -2.33 -4.95
CA THR A 199 -19.73 -3.53 -5.82
C THR A 199 -21.07 -4.27 -5.70
N PRO A 200 -21.67 -4.44 -4.50
CA PRO A 200 -23.00 -5.04 -4.39
C PRO A 200 -24.11 -4.18 -5.01
N GLN A 201 -24.09 -2.85 -4.80
CA GLN A 201 -25.05 -1.94 -5.43
C GLN A 201 -24.99 -2.01 -6.96
N LEU A 202 -23.79 -2.09 -7.55
CA LEU A 202 -23.63 -2.29 -9.00
C LEU A 202 -24.21 -3.63 -9.49
N LYS A 203 -24.06 -4.71 -8.71
CA LYS A 203 -24.65 -6.01 -9.05
C LYS A 203 -26.18 -5.95 -8.97
N LEU A 204 -26.71 -5.39 -7.88
CA LEU A 204 -28.14 -5.17 -7.71
C LEU A 204 -28.70 -4.33 -8.87
N PHE A 205 -28.01 -3.25 -9.26
CA PHE A 205 -28.40 -2.41 -10.38
C PHE A 205 -28.49 -3.19 -11.69
N LYS A 206 -27.53 -4.05 -12.00
CA LYS A 206 -27.61 -4.89 -13.21
C LYS A 206 -28.84 -5.79 -13.21
N MET A 207 -29.14 -6.42 -12.08
CA MET A 207 -30.33 -7.27 -11.92
C MET A 207 -31.63 -6.48 -12.05
N VAL A 208 -31.68 -5.28 -11.45
CA VAL A 208 -32.84 -4.39 -11.54
C VAL A 208 -32.99 -3.86 -12.97
N LYS A 209 -31.90 -3.47 -13.63
CA LYS A 209 -31.88 -2.93 -15.00
C LYS A 209 -32.34 -3.95 -16.04
N GLU A 210 -32.05 -5.23 -15.81
CA GLU A 210 -32.53 -6.34 -16.64
C GLU A 210 -34.05 -6.45 -16.61
N LYS A 211 -34.67 -6.27 -15.43
CA LYS A 211 -36.14 -6.28 -15.27
C LYS A 211 -36.81 -4.94 -15.60
N TYR A 212 -36.11 -3.84 -15.33
CA TYR A 212 -36.59 -2.47 -15.47
C TYR A 212 -35.54 -1.66 -16.26
N PRO A 213 -35.64 -1.63 -17.61
CA PRO A 213 -34.67 -0.95 -18.47
C PRO A 213 -34.54 0.55 -18.19
N THR A 214 -35.51 1.17 -17.53
CA THR A 214 -35.52 2.59 -17.14
C THR A 214 -34.85 2.86 -15.79
N ALA A 215 -34.35 1.83 -15.11
CA ALA A 215 -33.67 1.98 -13.83
C ALA A 215 -32.42 2.87 -13.93
N VAL A 216 -32.22 3.73 -12.95
CA VAL A 216 -31.10 4.69 -12.87
C VAL A 216 -30.40 4.57 -11.52
N LEU A 217 -29.08 4.75 -11.51
CA LEU A 217 -28.25 4.79 -10.30
C LEU A 217 -28.24 6.19 -9.70
N GLU A 218 -28.08 6.26 -8.37
CA GLU A 218 -27.86 7.50 -7.63
C GLU A 218 -28.89 8.59 -7.97
N TYR A 219 -30.18 8.24 -7.91
CA TYR A 219 -31.26 9.15 -8.31
C TYR A 219 -31.50 10.23 -7.25
N PRO A 220 -31.28 11.52 -7.58
CA PRO A 220 -31.49 12.60 -6.64
C PRO A 220 -32.99 12.88 -6.46
N ILE A 221 -33.44 12.97 -5.21
CA ILE A 221 -34.80 13.37 -4.86
C ILE A 221 -34.81 14.12 -3.53
N LEU A 222 -35.26 15.37 -3.55
CA LEU A 222 -35.13 16.30 -2.41
C LEU A 222 -33.67 16.37 -1.94
N ASP A 223 -33.44 16.19 -0.64
CA ASP A 223 -32.11 16.11 -0.01
C ASP A 223 -31.58 14.67 0.07
N TYR A 224 -32.19 13.72 -0.65
CA TYR A 224 -31.82 12.30 -0.66
C TYR A 224 -31.26 11.87 -2.02
N CYS A 225 -30.49 10.78 -2.00
CA CYS A 225 -30.01 10.09 -3.19
C CYS A 225 -30.40 8.62 -3.05
N LEU A 226 -31.21 8.12 -3.98
CA LEU A 226 -31.64 6.73 -3.99
C LEU A 226 -30.60 5.88 -4.72
N ASP A 227 -30.22 4.74 -4.14
CA ASP A 227 -29.20 3.85 -4.72
C ASP A 227 -29.52 3.46 -6.15
N ILE A 228 -30.74 2.94 -6.37
CA ILE A 228 -31.29 2.56 -7.67
C ILE A 228 -32.77 2.97 -7.70
N ALA A 229 -33.17 3.79 -8.67
CA ALA A 229 -34.55 4.20 -8.84
C ALA A 229 -35.11 3.73 -10.19
N VAL A 230 -36.41 3.42 -10.22
CA VAL A 230 -37.22 3.25 -11.43
C VAL A 230 -38.27 4.36 -11.41
N PRO A 231 -37.97 5.56 -11.95
CA PRO A 231 -38.78 6.76 -11.72
C PRO A 231 -40.24 6.63 -12.17
N GLU A 232 -40.49 5.97 -13.30
CA GLU A 232 -41.83 5.78 -13.85
C GLU A 232 -42.75 4.94 -12.95
N LEU A 233 -42.16 4.02 -12.18
CA LEU A 233 -42.88 3.17 -11.22
C LEU A 233 -42.76 3.66 -9.77
N LYS A 234 -41.98 4.73 -9.54
CA LYS A 234 -41.56 5.21 -8.22
C LYS A 234 -41.04 4.07 -7.32
N LEU A 235 -40.24 3.16 -7.88
CA LEU A 235 -39.57 2.10 -7.14
C LEU A 235 -38.16 2.50 -6.77
N CYS A 236 -37.76 2.22 -5.53
CA CYS A 236 -36.40 2.40 -5.04
C CYS A 236 -35.85 1.05 -4.56
N PHE A 237 -34.66 0.68 -5.02
CA PHE A 237 -33.91 -0.48 -4.54
C PHE A 237 -32.63 -0.02 -3.85
N GLU A 238 -32.46 -0.36 -2.58
CA GLU A 238 -31.29 -0.01 -1.77
C GLU A 238 -30.48 -1.24 -1.38
N TYR A 239 -29.14 -1.10 -1.43
CA TYR A 239 -28.22 -2.08 -0.87
C TYR A 239 -27.58 -1.50 0.38
N ASP A 240 -28.02 -2.01 1.52
CA ASP A 240 -27.69 -1.49 2.83
C ASP A 240 -26.64 -2.39 3.51
N GLY A 241 -25.54 -1.81 3.97
CA GLY A 241 -24.52 -2.52 4.74
C GLY A 241 -24.80 -2.36 6.23
N SER A 242 -25.20 -3.41 6.94
CA SER A 242 -25.77 -3.33 8.32
C SER A 242 -24.93 -2.52 9.32
N TYR A 243 -23.62 -2.49 9.13
CA TYR A 243 -22.68 -1.72 9.94
C TYR A 243 -22.85 -0.19 9.84
N TRP A 244 -23.38 0.33 8.73
CA TRP A 244 -23.44 1.76 8.42
C TRP A 244 -24.83 2.40 8.58
N HIS A 245 -25.87 1.61 8.87
CA HIS A 245 -27.25 2.10 8.94
C HIS A 245 -27.67 2.63 10.31
N ASN A 246 -28.56 3.63 10.29
CA ASN A 246 -29.22 4.17 11.46
C ASN A 246 -30.74 4.05 11.28
N PRO A 247 -31.40 3.09 11.99
CA PRO A 247 -32.81 2.78 11.79
C PRO A 247 -33.78 3.97 11.92
N GLU A 248 -33.49 4.92 12.81
CA GLU A 248 -34.37 6.07 13.05
C GLU A 248 -34.30 7.13 11.94
N LYS A 249 -33.14 7.27 11.30
CA LYS A 249 -32.98 8.17 10.15
C LYS A 249 -33.61 7.55 8.90
N ASP A 250 -33.39 6.26 8.70
CA ASP A 250 -33.92 5.53 7.57
C ASP A 250 -35.45 5.52 7.59
N LYS A 251 -36.07 5.29 8.75
CA LYS A 251 -37.53 5.33 8.90
C LYS A 251 -38.13 6.69 8.50
N ARG A 252 -37.52 7.80 8.93
CA ARG A 252 -37.98 9.16 8.57
C ARG A 252 -37.88 9.41 7.07
N ARG A 253 -36.77 9.00 6.45
CA ARG A 253 -36.59 9.08 5.00
C ARG A 253 -37.65 8.26 4.27
N ASP A 254 -37.86 7.02 4.69
CA ASP A 254 -38.79 6.09 4.04
C ASP A 254 -40.25 6.59 4.14
N GLU A 255 -40.63 7.24 5.25
CA GLU A 255 -41.93 7.90 5.40
C GLU A 255 -42.13 9.08 4.44
N VAL A 256 -41.09 9.91 4.23
CA VAL A 256 -41.12 11.02 3.25
C VAL A 256 -41.26 10.47 1.84
N LEU A 257 -40.46 9.47 1.47
CA LEU A 257 -40.52 8.83 0.15
C LEU A 257 -41.90 8.17 -0.08
N LYS A 258 -42.44 7.49 0.92
CA LYS A 258 -43.77 6.87 0.85
C LYS A 258 -44.88 7.90 0.60
N LYS A 259 -44.83 9.06 1.27
CA LYS A 259 -45.78 10.17 1.03
C LYS A 259 -45.71 10.69 -0.42
N MET A 260 -44.55 10.62 -1.04
CA MET A 260 -44.35 10.99 -2.46
C MET A 260 -44.75 9.87 -3.44
N GLY A 261 -45.25 8.73 -2.93
CA GLY A 261 -45.68 7.58 -3.71
C GLY A 261 -44.55 6.61 -4.06
N TRP A 262 -43.38 6.73 -3.43
CA TRP A 262 -42.28 5.80 -3.65
C TRP A 262 -42.43 4.54 -2.79
N LYS A 263 -42.09 3.40 -3.39
CA LYS A 263 -41.95 2.12 -2.68
C LYS A 263 -40.47 1.76 -2.61
N VAL A 264 -39.96 1.63 -1.37
CA VAL A 264 -38.56 1.30 -1.07
C VAL A 264 -38.44 -0.20 -0.81
N ILE A 265 -37.50 -0.85 -1.49
CA ILE A 265 -37.14 -2.26 -1.33
C ILE A 265 -35.66 -2.30 -0.94
N ARG A 266 -35.37 -2.88 0.22
CA ARG A 266 -34.03 -2.83 0.81
C ARG A 266 -33.46 -4.23 0.98
N TYR A 267 -32.20 -4.39 0.58
CA TYR A 267 -31.44 -5.62 0.80
C TYR A 267 -30.29 -5.33 1.75
N ILE A 268 -30.25 -6.02 2.89
CA ILE A 268 -29.27 -5.78 3.96
C ILE A 268 -28.21 -6.87 3.92
N ASP A 269 -26.96 -6.53 3.59
CA ASP A 269 -25.81 -7.44 3.51
C ASP A 269 -25.89 -8.63 2.52
N TYR A 270 -26.99 -8.79 1.78
CA TYR A 270 -27.14 -9.84 0.76
C TYR A 270 -27.77 -9.30 -0.53
N LEU A 271 -27.57 -10.00 -1.64
CA LEU A 271 -28.26 -9.73 -2.91
C LEU A 271 -29.45 -10.68 -3.06
N PRO A 272 -30.53 -10.28 -3.76
CA PRO A 272 -31.61 -11.19 -4.08
C PRO A 272 -31.09 -12.39 -4.88
N SER A 273 -31.59 -13.58 -4.60
CA SER A 273 -31.35 -14.76 -5.44
C SER A 273 -32.11 -14.63 -6.75
N THR A 274 -31.42 -14.90 -7.87
CA THR A 274 -32.08 -15.17 -9.15
C THR A 274 -32.76 -16.53 -9.03
N VAL A 275 -34.10 -16.52 -9.03
CA VAL A 275 -34.91 -17.71 -9.31
C VAL A 275 -35.00 -17.87 -10.81
#